data_AF-A0A3M7IMN7-F1
#
_entry.id   AF-A0A3M7IMN7-F1
#
_cell.length_a   1.000
_cell.length_b   1.000
_cell.length_c   1.000
_cell.angle_alpha   90.00
_cell.angle_beta   90.00
_cell.angle_gamma   90.00
#
_symmetry.space_group_name_H-M   'P 1'
#
loop_
_entity.id
_entity.type
_entity.pdbx_description
1 polymer ?
#
loop_
_entity_poly.entity_id
_entity_poly.type
_entity_poly.pdbx_seq_one_letter_code
_entity_poly.pdbx_strand_id
1 'polypeptide(L)'
;MLSLSFALLACLAAAQDTSIINPTTAAPSVTPLLSAHGYTYAGCWNETLDVPNSGGERALSDMASANNTMTVSSCLEFCSRGDNGTTMHYAGIEYGRECYCGQYLSALSEEINATAHCVYSCNGNSSELCGGRLALTLYNLTDASKTGNAWSMGSSQPAWYGFAAFVMLVVAAVL
;
A
#
# COMPACT_ATOMS: atom_id res chain seq x y z
N MET A 1 -32.50 81.54 18.95
CA MET A 1 -31.98 81.20 17.60
C MET A 1 -30.56 80.72 17.80
N LEU A 2 -30.35 79.41 18.02
CA LEU A 2 -29.03 78.86 18.30
C LEU A 2 -28.77 77.74 17.28
N SER A 3 -27.75 77.97 16.46
CA SER A 3 -27.36 77.24 15.26
C SER A 3 -26.91 75.81 15.55
N LEU A 4 -27.49 74.83 14.85
CA LEU A 4 -26.96 73.48 14.73
C LEU A 4 -25.68 73.48 13.89
N SER A 5 -24.55 73.08 14.47
CA SER A 5 -23.34 72.70 13.73
C SER A 5 -23.19 71.18 13.74
N PHE A 6 -23.35 70.57 12.57
CA PHE A 6 -23.04 69.16 12.31
C PHE A 6 -21.52 69.01 12.10
N ALA A 7 -20.85 68.27 12.98
CA ALA A 7 -19.45 67.89 12.79
C ALA A 7 -19.37 66.58 11.98
N LEU A 8 -18.69 66.67 10.84
CA LEU A 8 -18.42 65.60 9.88
C LEU A 8 -17.61 64.45 10.53
N LEU A 9 -18.14 63.22 10.45
CA LEU A 9 -17.38 61.99 10.66
C LEU A 9 -16.46 61.76 9.45
N ALA A 10 -15.14 61.85 9.63
CA ALA A 10 -14.18 61.42 8.64
C ALA A 10 -13.88 59.92 8.84
N CYS A 11 -14.42 59.07 7.98
CA CYS A 11 -14.09 57.65 7.94
C CYS A 11 -12.83 57.47 7.09
N LEU A 12 -11.73 57.03 7.70
CA LEU A 12 -10.47 56.72 7.02
C LEU A 12 -10.63 55.36 6.33
N ALA A 13 -10.89 55.37 5.02
CA ALA A 13 -10.93 54.15 4.22
C ALA A 13 -9.49 53.67 3.98
N ALA A 14 -9.12 52.53 4.56
CA ALA A 14 -7.92 51.80 4.19
C ALA A 14 -8.09 51.27 2.76
N ALA A 15 -7.27 51.75 1.83
CA ALA A 15 -7.15 51.16 0.50
C ALA A 15 -6.52 49.76 0.66
N GLN A 16 -7.29 48.71 0.41
CA GLN A 16 -6.77 47.35 0.33
C GLN A 16 -6.34 47.08 -1.11
N ASP A 17 -5.05 46.82 -1.27
CA ASP A 17 -4.40 46.41 -2.51
C ASP A 17 -4.90 45.02 -2.91
N THR A 18 -5.80 44.96 -3.88
CA THR A 18 -6.28 43.73 -4.50
C THR A 18 -5.30 43.29 -5.59
N SER A 19 -4.08 42.93 -5.17
CA SER A 19 -3.26 42.06 -5.98
C SER A 19 -3.97 40.71 -6.11
N ILE A 20 -4.37 40.38 -7.33
CA ILE A 20 -5.01 39.12 -7.70
C ILE A 20 -3.96 38.01 -7.51
N ILE A 21 -3.84 37.52 -6.28
CA ILE A 21 -3.43 36.14 -6.05
C ILE A 21 -4.61 35.30 -6.51
N ASN A 22 -4.51 34.75 -7.71
CA ASN A 22 -5.31 33.61 -8.09
C ASN A 22 -4.66 32.44 -7.33
N PRO A 23 -5.20 31.95 -6.19
CA PRO A 23 -4.72 30.69 -5.68
C PRO A 23 -5.08 29.68 -6.76
N THR A 24 -4.08 29.22 -7.53
CA THR A 24 -4.20 27.95 -8.21
C THR A 24 -4.21 26.93 -7.08
N THR A 25 -5.37 26.74 -6.48
CA THR A 25 -5.66 25.62 -5.59
C THR A 25 -5.48 24.39 -6.47
N ALA A 26 -4.26 23.87 -6.53
CA ALA A 26 -4.04 22.53 -7.02
C ALA A 26 -4.99 21.65 -6.23
N ALA A 27 -5.97 21.05 -6.90
CA ALA A 27 -6.84 20.08 -6.26
C ALA A 27 -5.93 19.03 -5.59
N PRO A 28 -6.24 18.56 -4.38
CA PRO A 28 -5.46 17.51 -3.75
C PRO A 28 -5.41 16.31 -4.70
N SER A 29 -4.25 16.09 -5.31
CA SER A 29 -4.04 14.97 -6.23
C SER A 29 -3.84 13.72 -5.39
N VAL A 30 -4.83 12.84 -5.39
CA VAL A 30 -4.70 11.51 -4.78
C VAL A 30 -3.70 10.73 -5.64
N THR A 31 -2.67 10.16 -5.00
CA THR A 31 -1.58 9.47 -5.72
C THR A 31 -1.33 8.09 -5.12
N PRO A 32 -0.84 7.12 -5.91
CA PRO A 32 -0.41 5.85 -5.36
C PRO A 32 0.86 6.05 -4.52
N LEU A 33 0.95 5.38 -3.38
CA LEU A 33 2.20 5.30 -2.63
C LEU A 33 3.15 4.38 -3.42
N LEU A 34 4.34 4.84 -3.81
CA LEU A 34 5.19 4.05 -4.71
C LEU A 34 5.75 2.78 -4.05
N SER A 35 6.15 2.86 -2.78
CA SER A 35 6.69 1.71 -2.04
C SER A 35 6.63 1.90 -0.54
N ALA A 36 6.33 0.82 0.19
CA ALA A 36 6.49 0.70 1.65
C ALA A 36 6.48 -0.78 2.05
N HIS A 37 7.07 -1.11 3.20
CA HIS A 37 7.07 -2.48 3.75
C HIS A 37 7.59 -3.57 2.78
N GLY A 38 8.49 -3.19 1.87
CA GLY A 38 9.00 -4.10 0.85
C GLY A 38 8.11 -4.23 -0.40
N TYR A 39 6.93 -3.65 -0.40
CA TYR A 39 6.06 -3.70 -1.56
C TYR A 39 6.27 -2.51 -2.48
N THR A 40 6.01 -2.69 -3.77
CA THR A 40 5.93 -1.64 -4.79
C THR A 40 4.55 -1.59 -5.42
N TYR A 41 4.11 -0.39 -5.79
CA TYR A 41 2.86 -0.22 -6.53
C TYR A 41 2.93 -0.95 -7.88
N ALA A 42 1.95 -1.80 -8.13
CA ALA A 42 1.87 -2.70 -9.28
C ALA A 42 0.71 -2.35 -10.24
N GLY A 43 0.00 -1.24 -9.99
CA GLY A 43 -1.08 -0.75 -10.85
C GLY A 43 -2.47 -0.90 -10.25
N CYS A 44 -3.48 -0.71 -11.10
CA CYS A 44 -4.89 -0.91 -10.76
C CYS A 44 -5.37 -2.21 -11.41
N TRP A 45 -5.91 -3.14 -10.61
CA TRP A 45 -6.29 -4.47 -11.08
C TRP A 45 -7.75 -4.76 -10.74
N ASN A 46 -8.48 -5.51 -11.56
CA ASN A 46 -9.86 -5.85 -11.23
C ASN A 46 -9.94 -6.93 -10.16
N GLU A 47 -10.98 -6.84 -9.35
CA GLU A 47 -11.43 -7.92 -8.48
C GLU A 47 -12.14 -9.00 -9.34
N THR A 48 -12.18 -10.24 -8.86
CA THR A 48 -12.69 -11.41 -9.62
C THR A 48 -14.03 -11.95 -9.12
N LEU A 49 -14.59 -11.43 -8.02
CA LEU A 49 -15.89 -11.86 -7.49
C LEU A 49 -16.99 -11.98 -8.56
N ASP A 50 -17.11 -10.98 -9.42
CA ASP A 50 -18.16 -10.90 -10.45
C ASP A 50 -17.66 -11.33 -11.85
N VAL A 51 -16.46 -11.89 -11.95
CA VAL A 51 -15.90 -12.38 -13.22
C VAL A 51 -16.45 -13.77 -13.54
N PRO A 52 -16.92 -14.05 -14.78
CA PRO A 52 -17.38 -15.38 -15.16
C PRO A 52 -16.32 -16.46 -14.89
N ASN A 53 -16.78 -17.59 -14.35
CA ASN A 53 -15.93 -18.74 -13.99
C ASN A 53 -14.97 -18.51 -12.80
N SER A 54 -15.09 -17.41 -12.04
CA SER A 54 -14.30 -17.21 -10.82
C SER A 54 -14.71 -18.12 -9.67
N GLY A 55 -15.92 -18.69 -9.71
CA GLY A 55 -16.48 -19.42 -8.57
C GLY A 55 -16.89 -18.51 -7.40
N GLY A 56 -16.91 -17.19 -7.60
CA GLY A 56 -17.11 -16.22 -6.52
C GLY A 56 -15.85 -16.01 -5.67
N GLU A 57 -14.69 -16.43 -6.17
CA GLU A 57 -13.41 -16.23 -5.49
C GLU A 57 -12.83 -14.84 -5.76
N ARG A 58 -12.10 -14.35 -4.76
CA ARG A 58 -11.44 -13.04 -4.83
C ARG A 58 -10.12 -13.07 -5.60
N ALA A 59 -9.69 -11.93 -6.12
CA ALA A 59 -8.42 -11.82 -6.83
C ALA A 59 -7.24 -12.10 -5.89
N LEU A 60 -7.38 -11.73 -4.62
CA LEU A 60 -6.50 -12.08 -3.50
C LEU A 60 -7.35 -12.70 -2.38
N SER A 61 -7.10 -13.97 -2.07
CA SER A 61 -8.00 -14.80 -1.25
C SER A 61 -7.43 -15.26 0.09
N ASP A 62 -6.15 -15.02 0.38
CA ASP A 62 -5.48 -15.69 1.51
C ASP A 62 -5.77 -15.00 2.84
N MET A 63 -5.68 -13.67 2.87
CA MET A 63 -5.93 -12.88 4.08
C MET A 63 -6.70 -11.61 3.75
N ALA A 64 -7.53 -11.17 4.68
CA ALA A 64 -8.24 -9.90 4.56
C ALA A 64 -8.35 -9.18 5.90
N SER A 65 -8.39 -7.86 5.84
CA SER A 65 -8.77 -7.01 6.97
C SER A 65 -9.52 -5.79 6.45
N ALA A 66 -10.31 -5.14 7.30
CA ALA A 66 -10.99 -3.91 6.93
C ALA A 66 -10.97 -2.92 8.09
N ASN A 67 -10.66 -1.66 7.80
CA ASN A 67 -10.52 -0.64 8.82
C ASN A 67 -11.00 0.73 8.29
N ASN A 68 -11.77 1.46 9.11
CA ASN A 68 -12.23 2.80 8.77
C ASN A 68 -11.12 3.86 8.81
N THR A 69 -9.92 3.51 9.26
CA THR A 69 -8.71 4.35 9.17
C THR A 69 -7.63 3.70 8.29
N MET A 70 -8.04 2.96 7.26
CA MET A 70 -7.10 2.27 6.36
C MET A 70 -6.18 3.27 5.67
N THR A 71 -4.90 2.95 5.62
CA THR A 71 -3.86 3.59 4.78
C THR A 71 -3.21 2.54 3.91
N VAL A 72 -2.51 2.94 2.84
CA VAL A 72 -1.73 1.98 2.07
C VAL A 72 -0.72 1.30 2.98
N SER A 73 0.03 2.08 3.75
CA SER A 73 1.06 1.60 4.67
C SER A 73 0.54 0.51 5.63
N SER A 74 -0.63 0.71 6.24
CA SER A 74 -1.21 -0.27 7.17
C SER A 74 -1.62 -1.57 6.50
N CYS A 75 -2.08 -1.53 5.24
CA CYS A 75 -2.38 -2.75 4.49
C CYS A 75 -1.11 -3.52 4.14
N LEU A 76 -0.09 -2.81 3.64
CA LEU A 76 1.20 -3.43 3.29
C LEU A 76 1.89 -4.03 4.53
N GLU A 77 1.81 -3.37 5.68
CA GLU A 77 2.30 -3.93 6.94
C GLU A 77 1.55 -5.21 7.31
N PHE A 78 0.21 -5.21 7.24
CA PHE A 78 -0.61 -6.39 7.50
C PHE A 78 -0.22 -7.57 6.61
N CYS A 79 -0.11 -7.36 5.30
CA CYS A 79 0.30 -8.39 4.35
C CYS A 79 1.79 -8.79 4.52
N SER A 80 2.66 -7.88 4.99
CA SER A 80 4.05 -8.20 5.29
C SER A 80 4.20 -9.13 6.49
N ARG A 81 3.37 -8.95 7.53
CA ARG A 81 3.30 -9.83 8.70
C ARG A 81 2.76 -11.20 8.30
N GLY A 82 1.78 -11.20 7.40
CA GLY A 82 1.26 -12.40 6.75
C GLY A 82 0.64 -13.40 7.72
N ASP A 83 0.37 -14.61 7.23
CA ASP A 83 -0.23 -15.66 8.05
C ASP A 83 0.86 -16.53 8.66
N ASN A 84 0.84 -16.68 9.99
CA ASN A 84 1.87 -17.38 10.76
C ASN A 84 3.31 -16.90 10.46
N GLY A 85 3.48 -15.61 10.14
CA GLY A 85 4.77 -15.01 9.79
C GLY A 85 5.20 -15.22 8.34
N THR A 86 4.37 -15.85 7.51
CA THR A 86 4.63 -16.01 6.08
C THR A 86 4.18 -14.76 5.34
N THR A 87 5.12 -13.90 4.94
CA THR A 87 4.84 -12.71 4.14
C THR A 87 4.09 -13.06 2.84
N MET A 88 3.06 -12.29 2.51
CA MET A 88 2.30 -12.44 1.27
C MET A 88 3.02 -11.79 0.09
N HIS A 89 2.86 -12.31 -1.12
CA HIS A 89 3.52 -11.72 -2.30
C HIS A 89 2.77 -10.51 -2.87
N TYR A 90 1.45 -10.47 -2.64
CA TYR A 90 0.58 -9.43 -3.15
C TYR A 90 -0.25 -8.84 -2.02
N ALA A 91 -0.46 -7.53 -2.13
CA ALA A 91 -1.37 -6.77 -1.29
C ALA A 91 -2.24 -5.90 -2.19
N GLY A 92 -3.54 -5.85 -1.94
CA GLY A 92 -4.49 -5.07 -2.71
C GLY A 92 -5.44 -4.35 -1.77
N ILE A 93 -5.72 -3.09 -2.08
CA ILE A 93 -6.67 -2.29 -1.29
C ILE A 93 -7.90 -2.00 -2.14
N GLU A 94 -9.08 -2.21 -1.56
CA GLU A 94 -10.39 -2.02 -2.18
C GLU A 94 -11.27 -1.07 -1.34
N TYR A 95 -12.18 -0.35 -1.99
CA TYR A 95 -13.20 0.50 -1.36
C TYR A 95 -12.68 1.51 -0.31
N GLY A 96 -11.42 1.93 -0.38
CA GLY A 96 -10.83 2.89 0.57
C GLY A 96 -10.52 2.33 1.96
N ARG A 97 -10.93 1.09 2.26
CA ARG A 97 -10.94 0.56 3.64
C ARG A 97 -10.60 -0.92 3.77
N GLU A 98 -10.60 -1.67 2.68
CA GLU A 98 -10.49 -3.13 2.69
C GLU A 98 -9.11 -3.51 2.17
N CYS A 99 -8.41 -4.36 2.90
CA CYS A 99 -7.08 -4.84 2.56
C CYS A 99 -7.16 -6.33 2.32
N TYR A 100 -6.62 -6.78 1.19
CA TYR A 100 -6.55 -8.18 0.77
C TYR A 100 -5.09 -8.55 0.51
N CYS A 101 -4.70 -9.75 0.92
CA CYS A 101 -3.37 -10.29 0.68
C CYS A 101 -3.47 -11.65 0.02
N GLY A 102 -2.47 -11.99 -0.79
CA GLY A 102 -2.35 -13.30 -1.40
C GLY A 102 -0.92 -13.65 -1.76
N GLN A 103 -0.58 -14.92 -1.70
CA GLN A 103 0.63 -15.46 -2.33
C GLN A 103 0.53 -15.42 -3.85
N TYR A 104 -0.69 -15.48 -4.36
CA TYR A 104 -0.99 -15.47 -5.78
C TYR A 104 -2.05 -14.41 -6.06
N LEU A 105 -1.92 -13.79 -7.23
CA LEU A 105 -3.00 -13.05 -7.86
C LEU A 105 -3.77 -14.00 -8.76
N SER A 106 -5.11 -13.97 -8.68
CA SER A 106 -5.96 -14.76 -9.57
C SER A 106 -5.61 -14.54 -11.04
N ALA A 107 -5.55 -15.63 -11.82
CA ALA A 107 -5.30 -15.56 -13.26
C ALA A 107 -6.44 -14.88 -14.04
N LEU A 108 -7.58 -14.62 -13.40
CA LEU A 108 -8.72 -13.88 -13.95
C LEU A 108 -8.65 -12.37 -13.64
N SER A 109 -7.64 -11.94 -12.87
CA SER A 109 -7.38 -10.53 -12.61
C SER A 109 -6.46 -9.98 -13.70
N GLU A 110 -6.78 -8.79 -14.18
CA GLU A 110 -6.13 -8.05 -15.25
C GLU A 110 -5.93 -6.60 -14.81
N GLU A 111 -4.89 -5.97 -15.36
CA GLU A 111 -4.67 -4.53 -15.15
C GLU A 111 -5.75 -3.73 -15.88
N ILE A 112 -6.35 -2.77 -15.18
CA ILE A 112 -7.43 -1.92 -15.67
C ILE A 112 -7.06 -0.43 -15.55
N ASN A 113 -7.85 0.43 -16.20
CA ASN A 113 -7.59 1.87 -16.20
C ASN A 113 -7.68 2.46 -14.78
N ALA A 114 -6.51 2.83 -14.22
CA ALA A 114 -6.42 3.38 -12.87
C ALA A 114 -7.25 4.66 -12.67
N THR A 115 -7.23 5.58 -13.64
CA THR A 115 -7.98 6.84 -13.56
C THR A 115 -9.51 6.68 -13.60
N ALA A 116 -10.01 5.51 -14.01
CA ALA A 116 -11.44 5.21 -14.03
C ALA A 116 -11.88 4.32 -12.85
N HIS A 117 -11.02 3.39 -12.43
CA HIS A 117 -11.41 2.33 -11.50
C HIS A 117 -10.77 2.44 -10.12
N CYS A 118 -9.50 2.84 -10.02
CA CYS A 118 -8.82 3.03 -8.73
C CYS A 118 -8.81 4.51 -8.36
N VAL A 119 -9.98 5.04 -8.02
CA VAL A 119 -10.19 6.47 -7.75
C VAL A 119 -10.58 6.77 -6.30
N TYR A 120 -10.64 5.75 -5.44
CA TYR A 120 -11.05 5.94 -4.05
C TYR A 120 -9.82 6.31 -3.23
N SER A 121 -9.96 7.35 -2.42
CA SER A 121 -8.97 7.69 -1.41
C SER A 121 -9.02 6.71 -0.25
N CYS A 122 -7.88 6.52 0.43
CA CYS A 122 -7.84 5.78 1.67
C CYS A 122 -8.61 6.51 2.78
N ASN A 123 -9.39 5.80 3.58
CA ASN A 123 -10.17 6.42 4.65
C ASN A 123 -9.28 7.02 5.76
N GLY A 124 -8.08 6.49 5.97
CA GLY A 124 -7.09 6.99 6.92
C GLY A 124 -6.09 7.99 6.33
N ASN A 125 -5.99 8.09 5.00
CA ASN A 125 -5.15 9.07 4.32
C ASN A 125 -5.75 9.47 2.96
N SER A 126 -6.38 10.64 2.89
CA SER A 126 -7.08 11.07 1.68
C SER A 126 -6.17 11.38 0.48
N SER A 127 -4.85 11.47 0.70
CA SER A 127 -3.87 11.73 -0.36
C SER A 127 -3.39 10.47 -1.08
N GLU A 128 -3.78 9.28 -0.59
CA GLU A 128 -3.38 7.98 -1.13
C GLU A 128 -4.53 7.28 -1.85
N LEU A 129 -4.22 6.56 -2.93
CA LEU A 129 -5.17 5.68 -3.63
C LEU A 129 -5.35 4.35 -2.89
N CYS A 130 -6.61 3.96 -2.65
CA CYS A 130 -7.01 2.73 -1.97
C CYS A 130 -8.13 2.00 -2.74
N GLY A 131 -7.92 1.83 -4.03
CA GLY A 131 -8.76 1.02 -4.91
C GLY A 131 -9.98 1.74 -5.44
N GLY A 132 -11.03 0.97 -5.68
CA GLY A 132 -12.35 1.43 -6.03
C GLY A 132 -13.36 0.29 -5.99
N ARG A 133 -14.45 0.42 -6.74
CA ARG A 133 -15.50 -0.60 -6.79
C ARG A 133 -15.00 -1.80 -7.61
N LEU A 134 -14.77 -2.97 -6.97
CA LEU A 134 -14.24 -4.17 -7.64
C LEU A 134 -12.90 -3.90 -8.34
N ALA A 135 -12.09 -3.03 -7.73
CA ALA A 135 -10.81 -2.59 -8.26
C ALA A 135 -9.79 -2.45 -7.13
N LEU A 136 -8.68 -3.15 -7.25
CA LEU A 136 -7.58 -3.17 -6.31
C LEU A 136 -6.51 -2.17 -6.74
N THR A 137 -6.12 -1.28 -5.82
CA THR A 137 -4.78 -0.67 -5.90
C THR A 137 -3.79 -1.73 -5.46
N LEU A 138 -3.13 -2.37 -6.42
CA LEU A 138 -2.32 -3.56 -6.21
C LEU A 138 -0.86 -3.20 -5.94
N TYR A 139 -0.25 -4.01 -5.08
CA TYR A 139 1.14 -3.94 -4.71
C TYR A 139 1.78 -5.33 -4.74
N ASN A 140 3.03 -5.41 -5.19
CA ASN A 140 3.81 -6.65 -5.22
C ASN A 140 5.04 -6.55 -4.31
N LEU A 141 5.39 -7.65 -3.67
CA LEU A 141 6.58 -7.74 -2.85
C LEU A 141 7.84 -7.65 -3.73
N THR A 142 8.74 -6.72 -3.42
CA THR A 142 10.02 -6.56 -4.12
C THR A 142 11.06 -7.57 -3.63
N ASP A 143 12.08 -7.82 -4.46
CA ASP A 143 13.21 -8.68 -4.10
C ASP A 143 14.02 -8.13 -2.90
N ALA A 144 13.98 -6.82 -2.64
CA ALA A 144 14.59 -6.19 -1.46
C ALA A 144 13.95 -6.65 -0.13
N SER A 145 12.71 -7.13 -0.19
CA SER A 145 11.97 -7.73 0.94
C SER A 145 11.97 -9.26 0.93
N LYS A 146 12.21 -9.90 -0.21
CA LYS A 146 12.60 -11.34 -0.24
C LYS A 146 13.96 -11.55 0.41
N THR A 147 14.75 -10.48 0.52
CA THR A 147 16.00 -10.38 1.28
C THR A 147 15.80 -9.76 2.67
N GLY A 148 14.59 -9.88 3.25
CA GLY A 148 14.35 -9.82 4.68
C GLY A 148 15.18 -10.90 5.36
N ASN A 149 16.45 -10.56 5.58
CA ASN A 149 17.48 -11.41 6.10
C ASN A 149 17.40 -12.85 5.57
N ALA A 150 17.73 -12.98 4.28
CA ALA A 150 18.49 -14.14 3.83
C ALA A 150 19.81 -14.17 4.61
N TRP A 151 19.74 -14.61 5.87
CA TRP A 151 20.86 -15.33 6.46
C TRP A 151 20.94 -16.58 5.60
N SER A 152 21.79 -16.46 4.59
CA SER A 152 22.69 -17.53 4.26
C SER A 152 21.98 -18.79 3.72
N MET A 153 22.21 -19.06 2.43
CA MET A 153 22.82 -20.36 2.10
C MET A 153 24.20 -20.43 2.79
N GLY A 154 24.19 -20.39 4.11
CA GLY A 154 25.27 -20.71 5.00
C GLY A 154 24.75 -21.97 5.60
N SER A 155 25.15 -23.07 4.99
CA SER A 155 25.32 -24.37 5.62
C SER A 155 25.17 -24.30 7.16
N SER A 156 23.95 -24.41 7.66
CA SER A 156 23.69 -24.82 9.03
C SER A 156 23.80 -26.34 9.06
N GLN A 157 24.94 -26.85 8.59
CA GLN A 157 25.41 -28.15 8.99
C GLN A 157 25.87 -27.97 10.44
N PRO A 158 25.21 -28.57 11.44
CA PRO A 158 25.67 -28.48 12.81
C PRO A 158 27.11 -29.01 12.91
N ALA A 159 27.95 -28.37 13.74
CA ALA A 159 29.39 -28.59 13.82
C ALA A 159 29.82 -30.05 14.13
N TRP A 160 28.88 -30.95 14.41
CA TRP A 160 29.16 -32.39 14.56
C TRP A 160 29.33 -33.14 13.22
N TYR A 161 28.85 -32.59 12.09
CA TYR A 161 29.05 -33.23 10.78
C TYR A 161 30.52 -33.23 10.33
N GLY A 162 31.34 -32.28 10.80
CA GLY A 162 32.78 -32.29 10.58
C GLY A 162 33.50 -33.44 11.31
N PHE A 163 33.02 -33.81 12.50
CA PHE A 163 33.55 -34.96 13.25
C PHE A 163 33.10 -36.28 12.62
N ALA A 164 31.86 -36.37 12.13
CA ALA A 164 31.36 -37.58 11.47
C ALA A 164 32.08 -37.88 10.15
N ALA A 165 32.38 -36.85 9.33
CA ALA A 165 33.09 -37.02 8.07
C ALA A 165 34.57 -37.41 8.27
N PHE A 166 35.25 -36.89 9.30
CA PHE A 166 36.63 -37.27 9.61
C PHE A 166 36.72 -38.70 10.17
N VAL A 167 35.77 -39.10 11.04
CA VAL A 167 35.74 -40.45 11.61
C VAL A 167 35.48 -41.52 10.54
N MET A 168 34.60 -41.26 9.56
CA MET A 168 34.34 -42.22 8.46
C MET A 168 35.52 -42.37 7.49
N LEU A 169 36.33 -41.32 7.30
CA LEU A 169 37.56 -41.38 6.48
C LEU A 169 38.69 -42.14 7.17
N VAL A 170 38.80 -42.04 8.51
CA VAL A 170 39.85 -42.75 9.27
C VAL A 170 39.53 -44.24 9.40
N VAL A 171 38.25 -44.62 9.54
CA VAL A 171 37.85 -46.04 9.61
C VAL A 171 38.08 -46.76 8.27
N ALA A 172 37.90 -46.09 7.13
CA ALA A 172 38.17 -46.66 5.82
C ALA A 172 39.67 -46.85 5.49
N ALA A 173 40.57 -46.25 6.26
CA ALA A 173 42.02 -46.37 6.07
C ALA A 173 42.67 -47.44 6.98
N VAL A 174 41.89 -48.09 7.85
CA VAL A 174 42.36 -49.10 8.82
C VAL A 174 41.69 -50.47 8.61
N LEU A 175 40.87 -50.62 7.55
CA LEU A 175 40.37 -51.89 7.01
C LEU A 175 41.02 -52.15 5.64
#